data_AF-A0A9E5NBY5-F1
#
_entry.id   AF-A0A9E5NBY5-F1
#
_cell.length_a   1.000
_cell.length_b   1.000
_cell.length_c   1.000
_cell.angle_alpha   90.00
_cell.angle_beta   90.00
_cell.angle_gamma   90.00
#
_symmetry.space_group_name_H-M   'P 1'
#
loop_
_entity.id
_entity.type
_entity.pdbx_description
1 polymer ?
#
loop_
_entity_poly.entity_id
_entity_poly.type
_entity_poly.pdbx_seq_one_letter_code
_entity_poly.pdbx_strand_id
1 'polypeptide(L)'
;MTRPIGVTILAILTLVGAIILLVGGSLSLLATAVPGLTSEEVQLIQVLGAGMLVLGVFYLIGGVGLLRLTLWGWWLAVIVSVIAAGANAAQIAVNPGFWWEPAPALALALIILGYLFAVRGHFGRGA
;
A
#
# COMPACT_ATOMS: atom_id res chain seq x y z
N MET A 1 21.64 -9.60 -18.84
CA MET A 1 20.39 -10.17 -18.26
C MET A 1 19.37 -9.05 -18.15
N THR A 2 18.50 -8.91 -19.15
CA THR A 2 17.44 -7.90 -19.18
C THR A 2 16.35 -8.30 -18.19
N ARG A 3 16.11 -7.47 -17.17
CA ARG A 3 14.96 -7.69 -16.27
C ARG A 3 13.66 -7.58 -17.08
N PRO A 4 12.67 -8.45 -16.85
CA PRO A 4 11.38 -8.33 -17.52
C PRO A 4 10.78 -6.96 -17.20
N ILE A 5 10.43 -6.19 -18.23
CA ILE A 5 9.89 -4.83 -18.08
C ILE A 5 8.69 -4.81 -17.12
N GLY A 6 7.86 -5.86 -17.15
CA GLY A 6 6.71 -6.01 -16.24
C GLY A 6 7.07 -6.08 -14.74
N VAL A 7 8.22 -6.66 -14.37
CA VAL A 7 8.65 -6.70 -12.96
C VAL A 7 9.16 -5.34 -12.51
N THR A 8 9.88 -4.62 -13.38
CA THR A 8 10.33 -3.26 -13.09
C THR A 8 9.15 -2.31 -12.89
N ILE A 9 8.13 -2.40 -13.77
CA ILE A 9 6.88 -1.63 -13.63
C ILE A 9 6.20 -1.97 -12.31
N LEU A 10 6.03 -3.25 -11.99
CA LEU A 10 5.41 -3.67 -10.73
C LEU A 10 6.18 -3.13 -9.50
N ALA A 11 7.50 -3.21 -9.50
CA ALA A 11 8.32 -2.70 -8.42
C ALA A 11 8.17 -1.18 -8.27
N ILE A 12 8.15 -0.43 -9.38
CA ILE A 12 7.88 1.02 -9.37
C ILE A 12 6.49 1.30 -8.81
N LEU A 13 5.45 0.60 -9.26
CA LEU A 13 4.09 0.77 -8.74
C LEU A 13 4.01 0.49 -7.24
N THR A 14 4.74 -0.53 -6.78
CA THR A 14 4.82 -0.90 -5.37
C THR A 14 5.53 0.19 -4.55
N LEU A 15 6.62 0.76 -5.07
CA LEU A 15 7.31 1.88 -4.43
C LEU A 15 6.45 3.15 -4.41
N VAL A 16 5.73 3.46 -5.49
CA VAL A 16 4.77 4.57 -5.54
C VAL A 16 3.65 4.36 -4.53
N GLY A 17 3.10 3.15 -4.44
CA GLY A 17 2.09 2.80 -3.44
C GLY A 17 2.62 2.96 -2.01
N ALA A 18 3.88 2.60 -1.78
CA ALA A 18 4.55 2.83 -0.50
C ALA A 18 4.57 4.32 -0.14
N ILE A 19 4.98 5.18 -1.08
CA ILE A 19 5.04 6.64 -0.88
C ILE A 19 3.64 7.19 -0.59
N ILE A 20 2.62 6.77 -1.34
CA ILE A 20 1.24 7.20 -1.12
C ILE A 20 0.76 6.82 0.28
N LEU A 21 1.00 5.58 0.73
CA LEU A 21 0.62 5.14 2.07
C LEU A 21 1.38 5.91 3.17
N LEU A 22 2.66 6.16 2.98
CA LEU A 22 3.46 6.92 3.94
C LEU A 22 3.01 8.38 4.03
N VAL A 23 2.76 9.03 2.89
CA VAL A 23 2.27 10.41 2.84
C VAL A 23 0.85 10.48 3.40
N GLY A 24 -0.06 9.61 2.96
CA GLY A 24 -1.45 9.55 3.44
C GLY A 24 -1.54 9.28 4.94
N GLY A 25 -0.78 8.31 5.45
CA GLY A 25 -0.70 8.04 6.88
C GLY A 25 -0.15 9.22 7.67
N SER A 26 0.87 9.92 7.16
CA SER A 26 1.43 11.12 7.80
C SER A 26 0.41 12.27 7.82
N LEU A 27 -0.29 12.51 6.72
CA LEU A 27 -1.32 13.53 6.61
C LEU A 27 -2.51 13.23 7.55
N SER A 28 -2.92 11.96 7.64
CA SER A 28 -3.94 11.51 8.58
C SER A 28 -3.56 11.80 10.04
N LEU A 29 -2.30 11.54 10.43
CA LEU A 29 -1.83 11.87 11.77
C LEU A 29 -1.82 13.38 12.02
N LEU A 30 -1.39 14.19 11.04
CA LEU A 30 -1.42 15.64 11.14
C LEU A 30 -2.85 16.20 11.21
N ALA A 31 -3.82 15.55 10.55
CA ALA A 31 -5.22 15.95 10.60
C ALA A 31 -5.82 15.88 12.01
N THR A 32 -5.26 15.05 12.89
CA THR A 32 -5.71 14.97 14.29
C THR A 32 -5.33 16.19 15.14
N ALA A 33 -4.46 17.07 14.66
CA ALA A 33 -4.14 18.34 15.30
C ALA A 33 -5.18 19.45 15.00
N VAL A 34 -6.16 19.19 14.12
CA VAL A 34 -7.20 20.16 13.76
C VAL A 34 -8.28 20.21 14.86
N PRO A 35 -8.60 21.41 15.39
CA PRO A 35 -9.65 21.55 16.40
C PRO A 35 -11.03 21.24 15.79
N GLY A 36 -11.85 20.49 16.53
CA GLY A 36 -13.23 20.14 16.13
C GLY A 36 -13.53 18.64 16.07
N LEU A 37 -12.54 17.78 16.26
CA LEU A 37 -12.71 16.32 16.34
C LEU A 37 -13.00 15.86 17.77
N THR A 38 -13.82 14.82 17.91
CA THR A 38 -14.01 14.10 19.17
C THR A 38 -12.81 13.20 19.50
N SER A 39 -12.67 12.80 20.77
CA SER A 39 -11.57 11.92 21.19
C SER A 39 -11.60 10.55 20.52
N GLU A 40 -12.78 10.02 20.22
CA GLU A 40 -12.94 8.73 19.53
C GLU A 40 -12.52 8.83 18.06
N GLU A 41 -12.91 9.90 17.37
CA GLU A 41 -12.48 10.16 15.98
C GLU A 41 -10.96 10.32 15.88
N VAL A 42 -10.36 11.08 16.81
CA VAL A 42 -8.90 11.25 16.88
C VAL A 42 -8.19 9.91 17.06
N GLN A 43 -8.64 9.06 18.00
CA GLN A 43 -8.03 7.75 18.20
C GLN A 43 -8.16 6.85 16.96
N LEU A 44 -9.34 6.83 16.33
CA LEU A 44 -9.56 6.04 15.13
C LEU A 44 -8.65 6.49 13.98
N ILE A 45 -8.55 7.80 13.73
CA ILE A 45 -7.67 8.37 12.70
C ILE A 45 -6.20 8.05 13.01
N GLN A 46 -5.77 8.11 14.27
CA GLN A 46 -4.40 7.79 14.66
C GLN A 46 -4.07 6.31 14.39
N VAL A 47 -4.97 5.39 14.74
CA VAL A 47 -4.78 3.97 14.50
C VAL A 47 -4.71 3.66 13.01
N LEU A 48 -5.63 4.22 12.21
CA LEU A 48 -5.64 4.04 10.76
C LEU A 48 -4.39 4.65 10.10
N GLY A 49 -4.04 5.88 10.48
CA GLY A 49 -2.85 6.57 9.97
C GLY A 49 -1.56 5.84 10.31
N ALA A 50 -1.38 5.40 11.56
CA ALA A 50 -0.23 4.58 11.95
C ALA A 50 -0.19 3.24 11.19
N GLY A 51 -1.36 2.61 10.99
CA GLY A 51 -1.48 1.39 10.17
C GLY A 51 -1.02 1.60 8.73
N MET A 52 -1.42 2.71 8.10
CA MET A 52 -0.96 3.08 6.75
C MET A 52 0.56 3.28 6.70
N LEU A 53 1.16 3.90 7.72
CA LEU A 53 2.62 4.07 7.78
C LEU A 53 3.34 2.71 7.83
N VAL A 54 2.88 1.81 8.71
CA VAL A 54 3.45 0.47 8.85
C VAL A 54 3.33 -0.29 7.52
N LEU A 55 2.16 -0.26 6.87
CA LEU A 55 1.95 -0.89 5.57
C LEU A 55 2.84 -0.27 4.49
N GLY A 56 3.03 1.06 4.51
CA GLY A 56 3.93 1.77 3.60
C GLY A 56 5.38 1.29 3.72
N VAL A 57 5.87 1.07 4.95
CA VAL A 57 7.21 0.51 5.17
C VAL A 57 7.31 -0.91 4.62
N PHE A 58 6.31 -1.77 4.85
CA PHE A 58 6.31 -3.11 4.26
C PHE A 58 6.20 -3.09 2.73
N TYR A 59 5.48 -2.13 2.15
CA TYR A 59 5.44 -1.90 0.71
C TYR A 59 6.81 -1.51 0.16
N LEU A 60 7.57 -0.65 0.86
CA LEU A 60 8.96 -0.33 0.49
C LEU A 60 9.85 -1.58 0.48
N ILE A 61 9.80 -2.38 1.56
CA ILE A 61 10.57 -3.62 1.69
C ILE A 61 10.19 -4.60 0.56
N GLY A 62 8.89 -4.74 0.29
CA GLY A 62 8.35 -5.56 -0.79
C GLY A 62 8.82 -5.09 -2.16
N GLY A 63 8.76 -3.78 -2.44
CA GLY A 63 9.24 -3.18 -3.67
C GLY A 63 10.72 -3.44 -3.93
N VAL A 64 11.57 -3.32 -2.89
CA VAL A 64 12.99 -3.67 -2.98
C VAL A 64 13.18 -5.17 -3.21
N GLY A 65 12.37 -6.02 -2.56
CA GLY A 65 12.36 -7.47 -2.78
C GLY A 65 11.99 -7.84 -4.22
N LEU A 66 10.99 -7.17 -4.79
CA LEU A 66 10.56 -7.35 -6.18
C LEU A 66 11.66 -6.94 -7.18
N LEU A 67 12.40 -5.86 -6.90
CA LEU A 67 13.58 -5.48 -7.72
C LEU A 67 14.66 -6.56 -7.71
N ARG A 68 14.74 -7.37 -6.65
CA ARG A 68 15.67 -8.51 -6.53
C ARG A 68 15.08 -9.83 -7.03
N LEU A 69 13.88 -9.83 -7.61
CA LEU A 69 13.18 -11.03 -8.12
C LEU A 69 12.99 -12.14 -7.06
N THR A 70 12.96 -11.79 -5.77
CA THR A 70 12.84 -12.78 -4.68
C THR A 70 11.40 -13.23 -4.50
N LEU A 71 11.20 -14.53 -4.25
CA LEU A 71 9.88 -15.09 -3.99
C LEU A 71 9.27 -14.55 -2.69
N TRP A 72 10.10 -14.27 -1.68
CA TRP A 72 9.64 -13.66 -0.42
C TRP A 72 9.16 -12.22 -0.62
N GLY A 73 9.82 -11.43 -1.48
CA GLY A 73 9.38 -10.08 -1.84
C GLY A 73 8.01 -10.07 -2.54
N TRP A 74 7.75 -11.08 -3.39
CA TRP A 74 6.44 -11.28 -4.01
C TRP A 74 5.35 -11.58 -2.98
N TRP A 75 5.58 -12.51 -2.06
CA TRP A 75 4.61 -12.85 -1.01
C TRP A 75 4.31 -11.67 -0.11
N LEU A 76 5.35 -10.93 0.30
CA LEU A 76 5.19 -9.72 1.10
C LEU A 76 4.33 -8.69 0.35
N ALA A 77 4.64 -8.41 -0.92
CA ALA A 77 3.88 -7.47 -1.73
C ALA A 77 2.41 -7.89 -1.87
N VAL A 78 2.11 -9.18 -2.05
CA VAL A 78 0.73 -9.69 -2.12
C VAL A 78 0.00 -9.44 -0.80
N ILE A 79 0.57 -9.88 0.32
CA ILE A 79 -0.06 -9.75 1.65
C ILE A 79 -0.36 -8.29 1.96
N VAL A 80 0.64 -7.42 1.78
CA VAL A 80 0.51 -5.99 2.09
C VAL A 80 -0.49 -5.33 1.15
N SER A 81 -0.53 -5.72 -0.14
CA SER A 81 -1.53 -5.18 -1.09
C SER A 81 -2.96 -5.59 -0.72
N VAL A 82 -3.17 -6.82 -0.26
CA VAL A 82 -4.49 -7.27 0.20
C VAL A 82 -4.92 -6.49 1.44
N ILE A 83 -4.03 -6.34 2.43
CA ILE A 83 -4.34 -5.59 3.65
C ILE A 83 -4.60 -4.12 3.33
N ALA A 84 -3.78 -3.50 2.47
CA ALA A 84 -3.96 -2.13 2.04
C ALA A 84 -5.29 -1.93 1.30
N ALA A 85 -5.66 -2.84 0.41
CA ALA A 85 -6.95 -2.78 -0.27
C ALA A 85 -8.12 -2.87 0.73
N GLY A 86 -8.05 -3.81 1.68
CA GLY A 86 -9.06 -3.94 2.74
C GLY A 86 -9.17 -2.69 3.62
N ALA A 87 -8.04 -2.13 4.05
CA ALA A 87 -8.01 -0.92 4.88
C ALA A 87 -8.59 0.30 4.17
N ASN A 88 -8.20 0.54 2.91
CA ASN A 88 -8.74 1.66 2.13
C ASN A 88 -10.23 1.48 1.82
N ALA A 89 -10.68 0.25 1.53
CA ALA A 89 -12.11 -0.05 1.34
C ALA A 89 -12.92 0.19 2.63
N ALA A 90 -12.38 -0.21 3.80
CA ALA A 90 -13.01 0.06 5.08
C ALA A 90 -13.10 1.56 5.37
N GLN A 91 -12.04 2.34 5.06
CA GLN A 91 -12.03 3.79 5.24
C GLN A 91 -13.10 4.48 4.39
N ILE A 92 -13.31 4.04 3.13
CA ILE A 92 -14.40 4.52 2.27
C ILE A 92 -15.77 4.18 2.87
N ALA A 93 -15.94 2.96 3.38
CA ALA A 93 -17.21 2.50 3.95
C ALA A 93 -17.58 3.27 5.23
N VAL A 94 -16.60 3.61 6.06
CA VAL A 94 -16.78 4.36 7.31
C VAL A 94 -16.99 5.85 7.05
N ASN A 95 -16.30 6.43 6.06
CA ASN A 95 -16.41 7.84 5.73
C ASN A 95 -16.65 8.08 4.23
N PRO A 96 -17.88 7.86 3.74
CA PRO A 96 -18.20 7.97 2.31
C PRO A 96 -18.07 9.39 1.77
N GLY A 97 -18.09 10.43 2.62
CA GLY A 97 -17.85 11.82 2.21
C GLY A 97 -16.38 12.11 1.87
N PHE A 98 -15.46 11.27 2.33
CA PHE A 98 -14.02 11.43 2.16
C PHE A 98 -13.40 10.34 1.27
N TRP A 99 -14.20 9.73 0.39
CA TRP A 99 -13.78 8.61 -0.46
C TRP A 99 -12.61 8.95 -1.41
N TRP A 100 -12.43 10.22 -1.75
CA TRP A 100 -11.43 10.68 -2.73
C TRP A 100 -9.99 10.55 -2.22
N GLU A 101 -9.76 10.50 -0.91
CA GLU A 101 -8.43 10.26 -0.32
C GLU A 101 -8.01 8.77 -0.44
N PRO A 102 -8.80 7.78 0.06
CA PRO A 102 -8.44 6.36 -0.01
C PRO A 102 -8.67 5.73 -1.40
N ALA A 103 -9.51 6.30 -2.27
CA ALA A 103 -9.84 5.69 -3.56
C ALA A 103 -8.63 5.50 -4.51
N PRO A 104 -7.71 6.48 -4.69
CA PRO A 104 -6.50 6.28 -5.48
C PRO A 104 -5.60 5.17 -4.92
N ALA A 105 -5.46 5.10 -3.60
CA ALA A 105 -4.66 4.07 -2.94
C ALA A 105 -5.28 2.68 -3.10
N LEU A 106 -6.61 2.57 -3.00
CA LEU A 106 -7.34 1.34 -3.27
C LEU A 106 -7.16 0.88 -4.73
N ALA A 107 -7.39 1.78 -5.69
CA ALA A 107 -7.24 1.47 -7.11
C ALA A 107 -5.82 0.98 -7.42
N LEU A 108 -4.80 1.65 -6.87
CA LEU A 108 -3.41 1.24 -7.03
C LEU A 108 -3.14 -0.13 -6.39
N ALA A 109 -3.64 -0.41 -5.20
CA ALA A 109 -3.49 -1.72 -4.56
C ALA A 109 -4.09 -2.85 -5.40
N LEU A 110 -5.25 -2.62 -6.02
CA LEU A 110 -5.90 -3.59 -6.93
C LEU A 110 -5.09 -3.79 -8.22
N ILE A 111 -4.55 -2.72 -8.81
CA ILE A 111 -3.66 -2.80 -9.98
C ILE A 111 -2.40 -3.61 -9.65
N ILE A 112 -1.79 -3.35 -8.50
CA ILE A 112 -0.59 -4.05 -8.02
C ILE A 112 -0.89 -5.54 -7.84
N LEU A 113 -2.03 -5.88 -7.23
CA LEU A 113 -2.47 -7.27 -7.11
C LEU A 113 -2.62 -7.95 -8.48
N GLY A 114 -3.32 -7.31 -9.42
CA GLY A 114 -3.48 -7.82 -10.78
C GLY A 114 -2.13 -8.08 -11.45
N TYR A 115 -1.19 -7.14 -11.35
CA TYR A 115 0.16 -7.29 -11.88
C TYR A 115 0.95 -8.41 -11.17
N LEU A 116 0.89 -8.51 -9.83
CA LEU A 116 1.59 -9.54 -9.06
C LEU A 116 1.23 -10.95 -9.55
N PHE A 117 -0.04 -11.20 -9.85
CA PHE A 117 -0.49 -12.48 -10.40
C PHE A 117 -0.07 -12.66 -11.86
N ALA A 118 -0.15 -11.62 -12.69
CA ALA A 118 0.26 -11.68 -14.10
C ALA A 118 1.76 -11.98 -14.27
N VAL A 119 2.62 -11.43 -13.41
CA VAL A 119 4.08 -11.63 -13.49
C VAL A 119 4.62 -12.73 -12.57
N ARG A 120 3.76 -13.49 -11.87
CA ARG A 120 4.17 -14.53 -10.89
C ARG A 120 5.24 -15.49 -11.43
N GLY A 121 5.15 -15.88 -12.69
CA GLY A 121 6.10 -16.81 -13.32
C GLY A 121 7.55 -16.32 -13.38
N HIS A 122 7.83 -15.04 -13.12
CA HIS A 122 9.19 -14.47 -13.11
C HIS A 122 9.88 -14.56 -11.74
N PHE A 123 9.15 -14.85 -10.67
CA PHE A 123 9.68 -14.91 -9.31
C PHE A 123 10.02 -16.37 -8.94
N GLY A 124 11.13 -16.58 -8.22
CA GLY A 124 11.54 -17.90 -7.74
C GLY A 124 12.50 -18.69 -8.65
N ARG A 125 13.00 -18.11 -9.76
CA ARG A 125 14.04 -18.73 -10.61
C ARG A 125 15.48 -18.50 -10.13
N GLY A 126 15.65 -18.16 -8.86
CA GLY A 126 16.93 -17.73 -8.27
C GLY A 126 17.13 -18.24 -6.85
N ALA A 127 16.72 -19.48 -6.60
CA ALA A 127 17.22 -20.30 -5.50
C ALA A 127 17.79 -21.59 -6.10
#